data_AF-A0A495KQE7-F1
#
_entry.id   AF-A0A495KQE7-F1
#
_cell.length_a   1.000
_cell.length_b   1.000
_cell.length_c   1.000
_cell.angle_alpha   90.00
_cell.angle_beta   90.00
_cell.angle_gamma   90.00
#
_symmetry.space_group_name_H-M   'P 1'
#
loop_
_entity.id
_entity.type
_entity.pdbx_description
1 polymer ?
#
loop_
_entity_poly.entity_id
_entity_poly.type
_entity_poly.pdbx_seq_one_letter_code
_entity_poly.pdbx_strand_id
1 'polypeptide(L)'
;MHNIYIRIDCDNVGDKIEFALYNDDPETAQKISDSIKINIKWLIDNMNQISKGKVLLIGSDDILFETNEEFFNIQKLENLRQEFFMKTNITLSIGVGISIIDALTNLNIAKISGKNRIILNRHSL
;
A
#
# COMPACT_ATOMS: atom_id res chain seq x y z
N MET A 1 11.48 10.23 19.97
CA MET A 1 10.60 10.26 18.79
C MET A 1 11.16 9.25 17.81
N HIS A 2 10.37 8.25 17.45
CA HIS A 2 10.82 7.20 16.55
C HIS A 2 10.19 7.39 15.17
N ASN A 3 10.90 6.93 14.14
CA ASN A 3 10.37 6.88 12.80
C ASN A 3 9.46 5.66 12.65
N ILE A 4 8.36 5.84 11.93
CA ILE A 4 7.42 4.81 11.52
C ILE A 4 7.62 4.57 10.03
N TYR A 5 7.77 3.30 9.70
CA TYR A 5 7.86 2.81 8.34
C TYR A 5 6.55 2.12 7.97
N ILE A 6 6.04 2.46 6.79
CA ILE A 6 4.78 1.95 6.25
C ILE A 6 5.11 1.32 4.90
N ARG A 7 4.88 0.01 4.79
CA ARG A 7 5.00 -0.72 3.53
C ARG A 7 3.60 -1.05 3.02
N ILE A 8 3.30 -0.58 1.81
CA ILE A 8 1.99 -0.73 1.16
C ILE A 8 2.21 -1.53 -0.12
N ASP A 9 1.26 -2.41 -0.44
CA ASP A 9 1.27 -3.21 -1.66
C ASP A 9 -0.17 -3.50 -2.13
N CYS A 10 -0.40 -3.42 -3.43
CA CYS A 10 -1.70 -3.71 -4.02
C CYS A 10 -1.93 -5.22 -4.16
N ASP A 11 -3.09 -5.68 -3.71
CA ASP A 11 -3.40 -7.09 -3.72
C ASP A 11 -3.79 -7.59 -5.13
N ASN A 12 -3.15 -8.69 -5.54
CA ASN A 12 -3.49 -9.48 -6.74
C ASN A 12 -3.41 -8.68 -8.06
N VAL A 13 -2.61 -7.61 -8.13
CA VAL A 13 -2.46 -6.84 -9.38
C VAL A 13 -1.86 -7.70 -10.48
N GLY A 14 -0.78 -8.43 -10.17
CA GLY A 14 -0.14 -9.39 -11.08
C GLY A 14 -1.15 -10.42 -11.62
N ASP A 15 -1.84 -11.12 -10.72
CA ASP A 15 -2.86 -12.12 -11.07
C ASP A 15 -3.94 -11.56 -12.02
N LYS A 16 -4.41 -10.32 -11.76
CA LYS A 16 -5.43 -9.67 -12.61
C LYS A 16 -4.89 -9.32 -14.01
N ILE A 17 -3.65 -8.85 -14.09
CA ILE A 17 -2.99 -8.55 -15.36
C ILE A 17 -2.76 -9.84 -16.14
N GLU A 18 -2.20 -10.87 -15.51
CA GLU A 18 -1.97 -12.17 -16.12
C GLU A 18 -3.27 -12.80 -16.62
N PHE A 19 -4.35 -12.71 -15.84
CA PHE A 19 -5.66 -13.20 -16.25
C PHE A 19 -6.18 -12.53 -17.53
N ALA A 20 -6.02 -11.20 -17.67
CA ALA A 20 -6.40 -10.51 -18.89
C ALA A 20 -5.56 -10.97 -20.10
N LEU A 21 -4.25 -11.16 -19.91
CA LEU A 21 -3.35 -11.66 -20.94
C LEU A 21 -3.67 -13.10 -21.36
N TYR A 22 -4.05 -13.98 -20.43
CA TYR A 22 -4.52 -15.33 -20.74
C TYR A 22 -5.80 -15.36 -21.58
N ASN A 23 -6.58 -14.28 -21.57
CA ASN A 23 -7.78 -14.11 -22.38
C ASN A 23 -7.53 -13.34 -23.69
N ASP A 24 -6.27 -13.17 -24.10
CA ASP A 24 -5.87 -12.41 -25.28
C ASP A 24 -6.39 -10.95 -25.28
N ASP A 25 -6.49 -10.36 -24.09
CA ASP A 25 -6.95 -8.98 -23.87
C ASP A 25 -5.84 -8.10 -23.27
N PRO A 26 -4.82 -7.74 -24.05
CA PRO A 26 -3.74 -6.86 -23.61
C PRO A 26 -4.22 -5.43 -23.32
N GLU A 27 -5.33 -4.99 -23.90
CA GLU A 27 -5.89 -3.66 -23.62
C GLU A 27 -6.39 -3.57 -22.17
N THR A 28 -7.10 -4.59 -21.69
CA THR A 28 -7.54 -4.64 -20.29
C THR A 28 -6.35 -4.77 -19.35
N ALA A 29 -5.35 -5.57 -19.67
CA ALA A 29 -4.10 -5.66 -18.90
C ALA A 29 -3.44 -4.28 -18.75
N GLN A 30 -3.34 -3.53 -19.85
CA GLN A 30 -2.78 -2.18 -19.87
C GLN A 30 -3.63 -1.20 -19.05
N LYS A 31 -4.96 -1.23 -19.20
CA LYS A 31 -5.89 -0.40 -18.40
C LYS A 31 -5.75 -0.63 -16.90
N ILE A 32 -5.56 -1.89 -16.47
CA ILE A 32 -5.32 -2.24 -15.06
C ILE A 32 -3.99 -1.63 -14.59
N SER A 33 -2.91 -1.82 -15.37
CA SER A 33 -1.59 -1.27 -15.03
C SER A 33 -1.61 0.25 -14.90
N ASP A 34 -2.24 0.95 -15.84
CA ASP A 34 -2.31 2.41 -15.83
C ASP A 34 -3.19 2.93 -14.69
N SER A 35 -4.32 2.26 -14.42
CA SER A 35 -5.17 2.58 -13.27
C SER A 35 -4.37 2.50 -11.96
N ILE A 36 -3.58 1.45 -11.77
CA ILE A 36 -2.74 1.30 -10.57
C ILE A 36 -1.69 2.43 -10.48
N LYS A 37 -0.95 2.72 -11.55
CA LYS A 37 0.07 3.79 -11.54
C LYS A 37 -0.53 5.16 -11.16
N ILE A 38 -1.69 5.50 -11.72
CA ILE A 38 -2.39 6.75 -11.41
C ILE A 38 -2.79 6.80 -9.93
N ASN A 39 -3.33 5.70 -9.40
CA ASN A 39 -3.83 5.67 -8.03
C ASN A 39 -2.72 5.53 -6.98
N ILE A 40 -1.57 4.93 -7.32
CA ILE A 40 -0.36 4.96 -6.47
C ILE A 40 0.14 6.39 -6.32
N LYS A 41 0.17 7.17 -7.41
CA LYS A 41 0.52 8.59 -7.33
C LYS A 41 -0.45 9.36 -6.41
N TRP A 42 -1.76 9.15 -6.60
CA TRP A 42 -2.77 9.74 -5.72
C TRP A 42 -2.57 9.35 -4.25
N LEU A 43 -2.25 8.08 -3.97
CA LEU A 43 -2.02 7.59 -2.61
C LEU A 43 -0.82 8.31 -1.97
N ILE A 44 0.28 8.43 -2.70
CA ILE A 44 1.48 9.16 -2.26
C ILE A 44 1.16 10.62 -1.95
N ASP A 45 0.45 11.31 -2.86
CA ASP A 45 0.08 12.71 -2.68
C ASP A 45 -0.75 12.91 -1.40
N ASN A 46 -1.67 12.00 -1.11
CA ASN A 46 -2.47 12.05 0.11
C ASN A 46 -1.65 11.72 1.36
N MET A 47 -0.77 10.71 1.31
CA MET A 47 0.13 10.37 2.42
C MET A 47 1.02 11.56 2.81
N ASN A 48 1.57 12.27 1.82
CA ASN A 48 2.37 13.49 2.03
C ASN A 48 1.57 14.66 2.62
N GLN A 49 0.26 14.75 2.36
CA GLN A 49 -0.59 15.77 2.94
C GLN A 49 -0.97 15.47 4.38
N ILE A 50 -1.20 14.19 4.72
CA ILE A 50 -1.65 13.80 6.05
C ILE A 50 -0.52 13.58 7.06
N SER A 51 0.71 13.44 6.58
CA SER A 51 1.89 13.16 7.39
C SER A 51 3.09 13.96 6.87
N LYS A 52 3.92 14.50 7.78
CA LYS A 52 5.21 15.13 7.42
C LYS A 52 6.26 14.05 7.10
N GLY A 53 5.88 13.08 6.28
CA GLY A 53 6.72 11.97 5.89
C GLY A 53 7.41 12.16 4.56
N LYS A 54 8.09 11.11 4.11
CA LYS A 54 8.71 11.03 2.80
C LYS A 54 8.58 9.63 2.23
N VAL A 55 8.53 9.54 0.92
CA VAL A 55 8.58 8.27 0.22
C VAL A 55 10.03 7.80 0.11
N LEU A 56 10.31 6.58 0.53
CA LEU A 56 11.62 5.94 0.43
C LEU A 56 11.74 5.09 -0.85
N LEU A 57 10.65 4.45 -1.28
CA LEU A 57 10.60 3.62 -2.48
C LEU A 57 9.19 3.65 -3.09
N ILE A 58 9.14 3.66 -4.42
CA ILE A 58 7.92 3.56 -5.23
C ILE A 58 8.13 2.44 -6.25
N GLY A 59 7.33 1.39 -6.14
CA GLY A 59 7.17 0.38 -7.18
C GLY A 59 6.00 0.70 -8.11
N SER A 60 5.67 -0.23 -9.00
CA SER A 60 4.46 -0.14 -9.85
C SER A 60 3.18 -0.09 -9.03
N ASP A 61 3.14 -0.89 -7.98
CA ASP A 61 1.98 -1.27 -7.18
C ASP A 61 2.30 -1.30 -5.67
N ASP A 62 3.48 -0.81 -5.30
CA ASP A 62 3.96 -0.82 -3.93
C ASP A 62 4.62 0.52 -3.52
N ILE A 63 4.63 0.80 -2.21
CA ILE A 63 5.22 2.01 -1.64
C ILE A 63 5.95 1.64 -0.34
N LEU A 64 7.12 2.23 -0.11
CA LEU A 64 7.73 2.31 1.23
C LEU A 64 7.77 3.78 1.65
N PHE A 65 7.14 4.07 2.77
CA PHE A 65 6.97 5.42 3.30
C PHE A 65 7.51 5.53 4.71
N GLU A 66 8.07 6.68 5.06
CA GLU A 66 8.60 6.99 6.38
C GLU A 66 7.91 8.24 6.92
N THR A 67 7.45 8.20 8.18
CA THR A 67 6.92 9.37 8.90
C THR A 67 7.39 9.34 10.36
N ASN A 68 7.32 10.48 11.04
CA ASN A 68 7.44 10.50 12.49
C ASN A 68 6.18 9.92 13.13
N GLU A 69 6.34 9.20 14.25
CA GLU A 69 5.28 8.68 15.10
C GLU A 69 4.24 9.73 15.49
N GLU A 70 4.66 10.98 15.76
CA GLU A 70 3.74 12.07 16.13
C GLU A 70 2.71 12.42 15.05
N PHE A 71 3.03 12.11 13.78
CA PHE A 71 2.13 12.35 12.64
C PHE A 71 1.44 11.08 12.16
N PHE A 72 1.81 9.91 12.69
CA PHE A 72 1.20 8.65 12.29
C PHE A 72 -0.22 8.55 12.85
N ASN A 73 -1.18 8.22 11.97
CA ASN A 73 -2.57 7.99 12.37
C ASN A 73 -3.13 6.81 11.59
N ILE A 74 -3.37 5.70 12.30
CA ILE A 74 -3.89 4.46 11.73
C ILE A 74 -5.25 4.63 11.07
N GLN A 75 -6.12 5.48 11.61
CA GLN A 75 -7.46 5.70 11.04
C GLN A 75 -7.38 6.43 9.70
N LYS A 76 -6.47 7.40 9.56
CA LYS A 76 -6.24 8.06 8.27
C LYS A 76 -5.71 7.07 7.24
N LEU A 77 -4.78 6.20 7.63
CA LEU A 77 -4.25 5.16 6.75
C LEU A 77 -5.33 4.17 6.32
N GLU A 78 -6.22 3.78 7.23
CA GLU A 78 -7.38 2.93 6.92
C GLU A 78 -8.36 3.61 5.97
N ASN A 79 -8.63 4.91 6.14
CA ASN A 79 -9.47 5.67 5.21
C ASN A 79 -8.85 5.71 3.80
N LEU A 80 -7.54 5.98 3.70
CA LEU A 80 -6.83 5.95 2.41
C LEU A 80 -6.93 4.57 1.74
N ARG A 81 -6.84 3.51 2.53
CA ARG A 81 -6.98 2.13 2.07
C ARG A 81 -8.36 1.86 1.45
N GLN A 82 -9.41 2.34 2.11
CA GLN A 82 -10.79 2.20 1.62
C GLN A 82 -11.05 3.07 0.39
N GLU A 83 -10.57 4.32 0.38
CA GLU A 83 -10.69 5.21 -0.77
C GLU A 83 -9.95 4.67 -2.00
N PHE A 84 -8.77 4.08 -1.82
CA PHE A 84 -8.05 3.41 -2.89
C PHE A 84 -8.88 2.28 -3.50
N PHE A 85 -9.50 1.45 -2.65
CA PHE A 85 -10.40 0.39 -3.10
C PHE A 85 -11.59 0.94 -3.89
N MET A 86 -12.24 2.00 -3.41
CA MET A 86 -13.37 2.63 -4.12
C MET A 86 -12.99 3.17 -5.50
N LYS A 87 -11.72 3.58 -5.69
CA LYS A 87 -11.20 4.11 -6.97
C LYS A 87 -10.77 3.02 -7.95
N THR A 88 -10.24 1.91 -7.44
CA THR A 88 -9.52 0.92 -8.27
C THR A 88 -10.17 -0.46 -8.30
N ASN A 89 -11.09 -0.74 -7.37
CA ASN A 89 -11.58 -2.08 -7.07
C ASN A 89 -10.44 -3.07 -6.75
N ILE A 90 -9.33 -2.56 -6.21
CA ILE A 90 -8.14 -3.30 -5.79
C ILE A 90 -7.89 -2.98 -4.33
N THR A 91 -7.68 -4.02 -3.52
CA THR A 91 -7.42 -3.86 -2.09
C THR A 91 -5.94 -3.63 -1.85
N LEU A 92 -5.60 -3.05 -0.69
CA LEU A 92 -4.22 -2.88 -0.26
C LEU A 92 -3.96 -3.73 0.98
N SER A 93 -2.79 -4.37 1.02
CA SER A 93 -2.18 -4.90 2.23
C SER A 93 -1.12 -3.93 2.73
N ILE A 94 -1.10 -3.67 4.04
CA ILE A 94 -0.22 -2.67 4.64
C ILE A 94 0.45 -3.22 5.90
N GLY A 95 1.77 -3.07 5.97
CA GLY A 95 2.57 -3.33 7.16
C GLY A 95 3.14 -2.04 7.74
N VAL A 96 3.03 -1.86 9.05
CA VAL A 96 3.56 -0.69 9.77
C VAL A 96 4.53 -1.14 10.85
N GLY A 97 5.67 -0.47 11.01
CA GLY A 97 6.64 -0.81 12.06
C GLY A 97 7.66 0.31 12.34
N ILE A 98 8.46 0.15 13.40
CA ILE A 98 9.52 1.12 13.79
C ILE A 98 10.83 0.93 13.03
N SER A 99 10.93 -0.16 12.28
CA SER A 99 12.02 -0.40 11.34
C SER A 99 11.43 -0.85 10.00
N ILE A 100 12.24 -0.76 8.94
CA ILE A 100 11.87 -1.28 7.63
C ILE A 100 11.59 -2.79 7.71
N ILE A 101 12.38 -3.53 8.51
CA ILE A 101 12.20 -4.98 8.70
C ILE A 101 10.84 -5.28 9.34
N ASP A 102 10.42 -4.50 10.33
CA ASP A 102 9.11 -4.67 10.97
C ASP A 102 7.98 -4.38 9.99
N ALA A 103 8.08 -3.31 9.20
CA ALA A 103 7.09 -2.96 8.19
C ALA A 103 6.96 -4.04 7.11
N LEU A 104 8.08 -4.60 6.64
CA LEU A 104 8.11 -5.73 5.70
C LEU A 104 7.49 -6.99 6.31
N THR A 105 7.85 -7.32 7.55
CA THR A 105 7.31 -8.48 8.27
C THR A 105 5.80 -8.36 8.43
N ASN A 106 5.31 -7.18 8.82
CA ASN A 106 3.89 -6.92 8.99
C ASN A 106 3.13 -6.91 7.67
N LEU A 107 3.73 -6.42 6.57
CA LEU A 107 3.12 -6.55 5.25
C LEU A 107 2.98 -8.03 4.87
N ASN A 108 4.02 -8.82 5.09
CA ASN A 108 3.98 -10.26 4.79
C ASN A 108 2.86 -10.94 5.59
N ILE A 109 2.73 -10.64 6.89
CA ILE A 109 1.64 -11.12 7.73
C ILE A 109 0.28 -10.68 7.15
N ALA A 110 0.14 -9.42 6.73
CA ALA A 110 -1.09 -8.91 6.11
C ALA A 110 -1.46 -9.73 4.87
N LYS A 111 -0.50 -10.00 3.98
CA LYS A 111 -0.71 -10.76 2.74
C LYS A 111 -1.10 -12.22 3.00
N ILE A 112 -0.40 -12.92 3.90
CA ILE A 112 -0.68 -14.35 4.16
C ILE A 112 -1.93 -14.56 5.02
N SER A 113 -2.35 -13.56 5.82
CA SER A 113 -3.52 -13.67 6.70
C SER A 113 -4.85 -13.36 5.99
N GLY A 114 -4.84 -13.15 4.67
CA GLY A 114 -6.04 -12.93 3.87
C GLY A 114 -6.15 -11.55 3.22
N LYS A 115 -5.06 -10.77 3.19
CA LYS A 115 -4.95 -9.48 2.46
C LYS A 115 -5.90 -8.40 2.97
N ASN A 116 -5.99 -7.27 2.26
CA ASN A 116 -6.99 -6.22 2.49
C ASN A 116 -7.01 -5.67 3.92
N ARG A 117 -5.84 -5.45 4.53
CA ARG A 117 -5.74 -5.08 5.95
C ARG A 117 -4.44 -4.35 6.26
N ILE A 118 -4.45 -3.70 7.43
CA ILE A 118 -3.26 -3.11 8.03
C ILE A 118 -2.82 -3.98 9.21
N ILE A 119 -1.54 -4.32 9.27
CA ILE A 119 -0.92 -4.99 10.40
C ILE A 119 0.11 -4.07 11.05
N LEU A 120 0.01 -3.93 12.36
CA LEU A 120 0.98 -3.28 13.23
C LEU A 120 1.15 -4.15 14.48
N ASN A 121 2.38 -4.51 14.84
CA ASN A 121 2.65 -5.28 16.05
C ASN A 121 2.86 -4.33 17.24
N ARG A 122 2.12 -4.55 18.34
CA ARG A 122 2.18 -3.74 19.57
C ARG A 122 3.49 -3.83 20.35
N HIS A 123 4.41 -4.73 20.01
CA HIS A 123 5.72 -4.81 20.66
C HIS A 123 6.70 -3.73 20.21
N SER A 124 6.24 -2.79 19.38
CA SER A 124 7.07 -1.81 18.69
C SER A 124 6.51 -0.39 18.75
N LEU A 125 5.43 -0.10 19.48
CA LEU A 125 4.89 1.26 19.66
C LEU A 125 4.70 1.54 21.16
#